data_AF-A0A5J4U062-F1
#
_entry.id   AF-A0A5J4U062-F1
#
_cell.length_a   1.000
_cell.length_b   1.000
_cell.length_c   1.000
_cell.angle_alpha   90.00
_cell.angle_beta   90.00
_cell.angle_gamma   90.00
#
_symmetry.space_group_name_H-M   'P 1'
#
loop_
_entity.id
_entity.type
_entity.pdbx_description
1 polymer ?
#
loop_
_entity_poly.entity_id
_entity_poly.type
_entity_poly.pdbx_seq_one_letter_code
_entity_poly.pdbx_strand_id
1 'polypeptide(L)'
;YPVIDVPSDLKNICTYYSTKINDFTFDGSDAFNEVILPDKYCHPYFDFDHIETQEQYTSVITWLDSLVSEFGQYSIGGYSNDPNICATHNLKYITDAAKKVSIHVVFYEKRILQADMMEIVKKIGNQNTRRFVYDINEFVDDSVYKLKHVSKSSRQIFRHILSNKNYRGKESIYIAGQLCKPNDQPFNQIIQCIQDDSSTDDVISNWINVIHKLPSLKEKEKEKTNAKRLVDVDNGIAEVAGDGKIITKTHIKNIKIDDVDFDDNLIVFNKEQMMGLLNKFETTFENLEKTTAPIRYSPHTEEFIKECYTEWYICIKECR
;
A
#
# COMPACT_ATOMS: atom_id res chain seq x y z
N TYR A 1 34.94 -14.02 2.83
CA TYR A 1 33.68 -14.30 3.54
C TYR A 1 32.80 -15.16 2.65
N PRO A 2 32.21 -16.24 3.17
CA PRO A 2 31.45 -17.19 2.37
C PRO A 2 30.27 -16.49 1.72
N VAL A 3 30.05 -16.85 0.46
CA VAL A 3 28.90 -16.48 -0.37
C VAL A 3 27.64 -16.63 0.47
N ILE A 4 26.87 -15.54 0.67
CA ILE A 4 25.46 -15.69 1.00
C ILE A 4 24.89 -16.43 -0.20
N ASP A 5 24.55 -17.70 -0.02
CA ASP A 5 24.13 -18.60 -1.09
C ASP A 5 23.15 -17.87 -2.02
N VAL A 6 23.65 -17.53 -3.20
CA VAL A 6 22.85 -17.02 -4.30
C VAL A 6 22.19 -18.26 -4.91
N PRO A 7 20.86 -18.45 -4.81
CA PRO A 7 20.15 -19.56 -5.43
C PRO A 7 20.60 -19.80 -6.88
N SER A 8 20.69 -21.06 -7.31
CA SER A 8 21.26 -21.46 -8.60
C SER A 8 20.56 -20.84 -9.82
N ASP A 9 19.32 -20.38 -9.64
CA ASP A 9 18.46 -19.62 -10.57
C ASP A 9 18.89 -18.15 -10.79
N LEU A 10 19.80 -17.60 -9.96
CA LEU A 10 20.30 -16.23 -10.05
C LEU A 10 21.59 -16.08 -10.87
N LYS A 11 22.15 -17.15 -11.45
CA LYS A 11 23.31 -17.05 -12.37
C LYS A 11 23.09 -16.10 -13.56
N ASN A 12 21.85 -15.73 -13.85
CA ASN A 12 21.44 -14.87 -14.96
C ASN A 12 20.86 -13.52 -14.54
N ILE A 13 20.89 -13.17 -13.25
CA ILE A 13 20.59 -11.82 -12.78
C ILE A 13 21.94 -11.24 -12.41
N CYS A 14 22.32 -10.11 -13.02
CA CYS A 14 23.57 -9.41 -12.77
C CYS A 14 23.58 -8.82 -11.34
N THR A 15 23.63 -9.70 -10.35
CA THR A 15 23.75 -9.42 -8.92
C THR A 15 25.23 -9.38 -8.60
N TYR A 16 25.77 -8.17 -8.46
CA TYR A 16 27.17 -7.96 -8.08
C TYR A 16 27.25 -7.73 -6.57
N TYR A 17 28.40 -8.07 -5.98
CA TYR A 17 28.64 -7.78 -4.58
C TYR A 17 28.67 -6.26 -4.37
N SER A 18 27.76 -5.74 -3.55
CA SER A 18 27.72 -4.32 -3.16
C SER A 18 29.05 -3.82 -2.58
N THR A 19 29.86 -4.70 -2.00
CA THR A 19 31.22 -4.41 -1.52
C THR A 19 32.22 -4.00 -2.62
N LYS A 20 31.90 -4.21 -3.89
CA LYS A 20 32.74 -3.84 -5.05
C LYS A 20 32.10 -2.78 -5.94
N ILE A 21 31.04 -2.12 -5.49
CA ILE A 21 30.27 -1.15 -6.28
C ILE A 21 31.15 -0.01 -6.83
N ASN A 22 32.13 0.46 -6.06
CA ASN A 22 33.02 1.53 -6.50
C ASN A 22 33.98 1.10 -7.61
N ASP A 23 34.23 -0.20 -7.77
CA ASP A 23 35.04 -0.77 -8.85
C ASP A 23 34.20 -1.09 -10.10
N PHE A 24 32.87 -0.93 -10.01
CA PHE A 24 31.96 -1.21 -11.12
C PHE A 24 31.98 -0.03 -12.11
N THR A 25 32.24 -0.33 -13.39
CA THR A 25 32.53 0.68 -14.43
C THR A 25 31.29 1.36 -15.01
N PHE A 26 30.11 0.75 -14.88
CA PHE A 26 28.82 1.25 -15.43
C PHE A 26 28.84 1.58 -16.94
N ASP A 27 29.81 1.06 -17.69
CA ASP A 27 30.14 1.46 -19.07
C ASP A 27 29.47 0.62 -20.16
N GLY A 28 28.61 -0.34 -19.80
CA GLY A 28 28.06 -1.31 -20.73
C GLY A 28 26.59 -1.70 -20.53
N SER A 29 26.25 -2.87 -21.07
CA SER A 29 24.93 -3.51 -20.99
C SER A 29 24.66 -4.17 -19.64
N ASP A 30 25.57 -4.12 -18.67
CA ASP A 30 25.41 -4.80 -17.39
C ASP A 30 24.63 -3.91 -16.42
N ALA A 31 23.50 -4.40 -15.94
CA ALA A 31 22.73 -3.73 -14.90
C ALA A 31 23.23 -4.18 -13.53
N PHE A 32 23.54 -3.23 -12.65
CA PHE A 32 23.76 -3.53 -11.25
C PHE A 32 22.39 -3.60 -10.54
N ASN A 33 22.01 -4.80 -10.12
CA ASN A 33 20.77 -5.01 -9.36
C ASN A 33 21.06 -5.57 -7.98
N GLU A 34 20.43 -4.97 -6.98
CA GLU A 34 20.46 -5.38 -5.58
C GLU A 34 19.24 -6.24 -5.27
N VAL A 35 19.41 -7.27 -4.45
CA VAL A 35 18.33 -8.18 -4.06
C VAL A 35 18.19 -8.17 -2.54
N ILE A 36 17.01 -7.77 -2.06
CA ILE A 36 16.75 -7.58 -0.63
C ILE A 36 15.53 -8.41 -0.23
N LEU A 37 15.65 -9.12 0.89
CA LEU A 37 14.56 -9.91 1.46
C LEU A 37 13.79 -9.08 2.51
N PRO A 38 12.50 -9.36 2.76
CA PRO A 38 11.67 -8.54 3.65
C PRO A 38 12.11 -8.54 5.12
N ASP A 39 12.82 -9.60 5.55
CA ASP A 39 13.34 -9.78 6.91
C ASP A 39 14.75 -9.23 7.10
N LYS A 40 15.31 -8.53 6.10
CA LYS A 40 16.63 -7.91 6.16
C LYS A 40 16.55 -6.42 6.36
N TYR A 41 17.60 -5.88 6.98
CA TYR A 41 17.83 -4.44 7.03
C TYR A 41 18.31 -3.93 5.67
N CYS A 42 17.88 -2.73 5.32
CA CYS A 42 18.30 -2.00 4.14
C CYS A 42 18.50 -0.52 4.48
N HIS A 43 19.22 0.20 3.62
CA HIS A 43 19.20 1.66 3.66
C HIS A 43 17.85 2.16 3.13
N PRO A 44 17.20 3.15 3.79
CA PRO A 44 15.96 3.71 3.30
C PRO A 44 16.10 4.21 1.86
N TYR A 45 15.21 3.73 0.99
CA TYR A 45 15.19 4.02 -0.44
C TYR A 45 13.87 4.66 -0.88
N PHE A 46 13.95 5.77 -1.61
CA PHE A 46 12.80 6.39 -2.23
C PHE A 46 13.07 6.62 -3.72
N ASP A 47 12.15 6.17 -4.55
CA ASP A 47 12.16 6.35 -6.00
C ASP A 47 11.18 7.47 -6.37
N PHE A 48 11.52 8.29 -7.36
CA PHE A 48 10.64 9.36 -7.83
C PHE A 48 10.72 9.46 -9.35
N ASP A 49 9.65 9.03 -10.03
CA ASP A 49 9.60 8.90 -11.50
C ASP A 49 8.56 9.83 -12.16
N HIS A 50 7.96 10.74 -11.38
CA HIS A 50 6.80 11.55 -11.79
C HIS A 50 6.91 13.04 -11.39
N ILE A 51 8.14 13.55 -11.29
CA ILE A 51 8.40 14.97 -11.04
C ILE A 51 8.44 15.70 -12.40
N GLU A 52 7.58 16.70 -12.57
CA GLU A 52 7.36 17.44 -13.82
C GLU A 52 7.78 18.93 -13.74
N THR A 53 7.93 19.48 -12.54
CA THR A 53 8.27 20.89 -12.35
C THR A 53 9.37 21.10 -11.31
N GLN A 54 10.02 22.26 -11.38
CA GLN A 54 11.00 22.69 -10.39
C GLN A 54 10.38 22.79 -8.98
N GLU A 55 9.13 23.25 -8.88
CA GLU A 55 8.40 23.35 -7.60
C GLU A 55 8.18 21.97 -6.98
N GLN A 56 7.80 20.97 -7.80
CA GLN A 56 7.64 19.59 -7.35
C GLN A 56 8.98 19.00 -6.89
N TYR A 57 10.07 19.27 -7.62
CA TYR A 57 11.41 18.85 -7.20
C TYR A 57 11.77 19.47 -5.84
N THR A 58 11.57 20.78 -5.67
CA THR A 58 11.83 21.48 -4.40
C THR A 58 10.97 20.93 -3.26
N SER A 59 9.72 20.58 -3.52
CA SER A 59 8.84 19.91 -2.55
C SER A 59 9.41 18.54 -2.11
N VAL A 60 9.91 17.75 -3.07
CA VAL A 60 10.57 16.47 -2.78
C VAL A 60 11.80 16.67 -1.90
N ILE A 61 12.69 17.61 -2.25
CA ILE A 61 13.90 17.90 -1.44
C ILE A 61 13.52 18.35 -0.03
N THR A 62 12.55 19.27 0.10
CA THR A 62 12.09 19.76 1.41
C THR A 62 11.58 18.62 2.30
N TRP A 63 10.84 17.67 1.71
CA TRP A 63 10.39 16.49 2.43
C TRP A 63 11.55 15.57 2.82
N LEU A 64 12.51 15.30 1.93
CA LEU A 64 13.69 14.50 2.25
C LEU A 64 14.52 15.10 3.37
N ASP A 65 14.73 16.42 3.35
CA ASP A 65 15.44 17.16 4.40
C ASP A 65 14.75 17.00 5.78
N SER A 66 13.42 16.92 5.80
CA SER A 66 12.67 16.71 7.05
C SER A 66 12.94 15.35 7.70
N LEU A 67 13.35 14.34 6.91
CA LEU A 67 13.64 13.00 7.40
C LEU A 67 15.04 12.86 8.01
N VAL A 68 15.96 13.79 7.71
CA VAL A 68 17.40 13.69 8.05
C VAL A 68 17.66 13.45 9.53
N SER A 69 16.84 14.03 10.41
CA SER A 69 16.99 13.86 11.86
C SER A 69 16.91 12.40 12.32
N GLU A 70 16.03 11.62 11.71
CA GLU A 70 15.82 10.21 12.05
C GLU A 70 16.51 9.25 11.07
N PHE A 71 16.58 9.61 9.79
CA PHE A 71 17.08 8.75 8.71
C PHE A 71 18.57 8.98 8.38
N GLY A 72 19.17 10.07 8.85
CA GLY A 72 20.55 10.45 8.54
C GLY A 72 20.70 11.16 7.20
N GLN A 73 21.94 11.31 6.73
CA GLN A 73 22.23 11.89 5.43
C GLN A 73 21.82 10.98 4.27
N TYR A 74 21.50 11.61 3.15
CA TYR A 74 21.12 10.92 1.92
C TYR A 74 21.91 11.39 0.70
N SER A 75 22.00 10.48 -0.26
CA SER A 75 22.52 10.72 -1.60
C SER A 75 21.36 10.75 -2.59
N ILE A 76 21.49 11.56 -3.63
CA ILE A 76 20.58 11.60 -4.78
C ILE A 76 21.36 11.24 -6.03
N GLY A 77 20.83 10.32 -6.82
CA GLY A 77 21.23 10.14 -8.21
C GLY A 77 20.03 10.24 -9.14
N GLY A 78 20.25 10.62 -10.39
CA GLY A 78 19.14 10.72 -11.33
C GLY A 78 19.48 11.23 -12.71
N TYR A 79 18.42 11.39 -13.49
CA TYR A 79 18.44 12.02 -14.81
C TYR A 79 17.20 12.89 -15.01
N SER A 80 17.25 13.77 -16.01
CA SER A 80 16.11 14.54 -16.48
C SER A 80 16.23 14.84 -17.97
N ASN A 81 15.09 15.06 -18.64
CA ASN A 81 15.04 15.58 -20.01
C ASN A 81 14.85 17.11 -20.07
N ASP A 82 14.84 17.78 -18.91
CA ASP A 82 14.75 19.24 -18.80
C ASP A 82 16.15 19.81 -18.54
N PRO A 83 16.72 20.58 -19.48
CA PRO A 83 18.10 21.05 -19.37
C PRO A 83 18.30 22.03 -18.19
N ASN A 84 17.26 22.79 -17.82
CA ASN A 84 17.35 23.74 -16.71
C ASN A 84 17.39 23.01 -15.36
N ILE A 85 16.54 21.99 -15.20
CA ILE A 85 16.54 21.14 -13.99
C ILE A 85 17.87 20.39 -13.89
N CYS A 86 18.38 19.86 -15.01
CA CYS A 86 19.68 19.18 -15.04
C CYS A 86 20.81 20.06 -14.55
N ALA A 87 20.94 21.27 -15.11
CA ALA A 87 22.00 22.20 -14.74
C ALA A 87 21.89 22.66 -13.28
N THR A 88 20.67 22.88 -12.79
CA THR A 88 20.42 23.38 -11.43
C THR A 88 20.74 22.32 -10.36
N HIS A 89 20.37 21.06 -10.59
CA HIS A 89 20.48 19.98 -9.59
C HIS A 89 21.56 18.95 -9.90
N ASN A 90 22.38 19.21 -10.92
CA ASN A 90 23.41 18.30 -11.40
C ASN A 90 22.86 16.89 -11.72
N LEU A 91 21.72 16.83 -12.39
CA LEU A 91 21.18 15.58 -12.95
C LEU A 91 21.74 15.35 -14.35
N LYS A 92 21.81 14.08 -14.76
CA LYS A 92 22.23 13.74 -16.11
C LYS A 92 21.14 14.15 -17.10
N TYR A 93 21.52 14.91 -18.12
CA TYR A 93 20.61 15.25 -19.21
C TYR A 93 20.42 14.07 -20.17
N ILE A 94 19.18 13.65 -20.37
CA ILE A 94 18.79 12.58 -21.31
C ILE A 94 17.60 13.08 -22.14
N THR A 95 17.86 13.51 -23.36
CA THR A 95 16.88 14.19 -24.23
C THR A 95 15.61 13.39 -24.45
N ASP A 96 15.72 12.10 -24.75
CA ASP A 96 14.58 11.23 -25.12
C ASP A 96 14.06 10.40 -23.94
N ALA A 97 14.37 10.81 -22.70
CA ALA A 97 13.84 10.11 -21.54
C ALA A 97 12.31 10.26 -21.45
N ALA A 98 11.63 9.14 -21.19
CA ALA A 98 10.18 9.11 -21.05
C ALA A 98 9.68 9.86 -19.82
N LYS A 99 10.51 9.99 -18.77
CA LYS A 99 10.21 10.74 -17.55
C LYS A 99 10.91 12.08 -17.60
N LYS A 100 10.22 13.14 -17.16
CA LYS A 100 10.83 14.48 -17.11
C LYS A 100 11.95 14.57 -16.08
N VAL A 101 11.72 14.08 -14.87
CA VAL A 101 12.74 13.89 -13.85
C VAL A 101 12.56 12.51 -13.21
N SER A 102 13.65 11.79 -13.06
CA SER A 102 13.72 10.49 -12.39
C SER A 102 14.89 10.50 -11.42
N ILE A 103 14.62 10.37 -10.13
CA ILE A 103 15.65 10.35 -9.09
C ILE A 103 15.48 9.16 -8.16
N HIS A 104 16.61 8.61 -7.77
CA HIS A 104 16.77 7.61 -6.74
C HIS A 104 17.39 8.29 -5.51
N VAL A 105 16.84 8.02 -4.34
CA VAL A 105 17.33 8.59 -3.07
C VAL A 105 17.62 7.46 -2.09
N VAL A 106 18.80 7.48 -1.51
CA VAL A 106 19.27 6.49 -0.52
C VAL A 106 19.78 7.23 0.71
N PHE A 107 19.20 6.94 1.87
CA PHE A 107 19.71 7.36 3.19
C PHE A 107 20.78 6.37 3.64
N TYR A 108 22.05 6.70 3.45
CA TYR A 108 23.15 5.73 3.52
C TYR A 108 23.79 5.59 4.91
N GLU A 109 23.37 6.38 5.90
CA GLU A 109 23.98 6.37 7.25
C GLU A 109 23.28 5.44 8.24
N LYS A 110 21.99 5.15 8.01
CA LYS A 110 21.16 4.37 8.92
C LYS A 110 20.40 3.30 8.17
N ARG A 111 20.01 2.25 8.88
CA ARG A 111 19.31 1.10 8.30
C ARG A 111 17.93 0.92 8.89
N ILE A 112 17.02 0.35 8.12
CA ILE A 112 15.63 0.13 8.49
C ILE A 112 15.22 -1.27 8.04
N LEU A 113 14.27 -1.90 8.73
CA LEU A 113 13.76 -3.19 8.31
C LEU A 113 13.07 -3.03 6.94
N GLN A 114 13.39 -3.90 5.98
CA GLN A 114 12.80 -3.84 4.64
C GLN A 114 11.26 -3.91 4.68
N ALA A 115 10.69 -4.66 5.62
CA ALA A 115 9.25 -4.69 5.86
C ALA A 115 8.68 -3.32 6.27
N ASP A 116 9.40 -2.54 7.08
CA ASP A 116 8.97 -1.20 7.49
C ASP A 116 9.05 -0.23 6.31
N MET A 117 10.08 -0.28 5.47
CA MET A 117 10.13 0.52 4.23
C MET A 117 8.95 0.22 3.31
N MET A 118 8.63 -1.07 3.14
CA MET A 118 7.47 -1.48 2.34
C MET A 118 6.13 -0.99 2.93
N GLU A 119 6.05 -0.84 4.24
CA GLU A 119 4.86 -0.29 4.90
C GLU A 119 4.79 1.24 4.75
N ILE A 120 5.92 1.94 4.90
CA ILE A 120 6.05 3.39 4.74
C ILE A 120 5.62 3.84 3.34
N VAL A 121 6.19 3.22 2.29
CA VAL A 121 6.02 3.66 0.89
C VAL A 121 4.67 3.31 0.29
N LYS A 122 3.85 2.54 1.00
CA LYS A 122 2.62 1.94 0.46
C LYS A 122 1.57 3.00 0.14
N LYS A 123 1.40 3.33 -1.15
CA LYS A 123 0.47 4.37 -1.57
C LYS A 123 -1.00 3.92 -1.62
N ILE A 124 -1.79 4.97 -1.71
CA ILE A 124 -3.22 5.13 -1.59
C ILE A 124 -4.08 4.48 -2.70
N GLY A 125 -3.51 3.86 -3.73
CA GLY A 125 -4.31 3.17 -4.78
C GLY A 125 -5.31 2.12 -4.24
N ASN A 126 -5.24 1.79 -2.94
CA ASN A 126 -6.15 0.95 -2.16
C ASN A 126 -6.96 1.69 -1.05
N GLN A 127 -7.20 3.01 -1.16
CA GLN A 127 -7.84 3.86 -0.13
C GLN A 127 -9.18 3.36 0.41
N ASN A 128 -9.94 2.59 -0.38
CA ASN A 128 -11.27 2.11 0.02
C ASN A 128 -11.22 1.02 1.12
N THR A 129 -10.05 0.48 1.44
CA THR A 129 -9.89 -0.69 2.31
C THR A 129 -9.16 -0.44 3.62
N ARG A 130 -8.41 0.67 3.77
CA ARG A 130 -7.55 0.90 4.96
C ARG A 130 -8.01 2.04 5.85
N ARG A 131 -7.66 1.94 7.14
CA ARG A 131 -7.95 2.95 8.18
C ARG A 131 -6.97 4.13 8.20
N PHE A 132 -5.71 3.90 7.82
CA PHE A 132 -4.64 4.91 7.92
C PHE A 132 -3.64 4.83 6.76
N VAL A 133 -2.92 5.92 6.53
CA VAL A 133 -1.83 6.10 5.55
C VAL A 133 -0.67 6.84 6.23
N TYR A 134 0.51 6.87 5.61
CA TYR A 134 1.65 7.64 6.11
C TYR A 134 1.84 8.93 5.29
N ASP A 135 2.30 9.98 5.96
CA ASP A 135 2.58 11.29 5.38
C ASP A 135 3.92 11.26 4.60
N ILE A 136 3.90 10.56 3.48
CA ILE A 136 5.02 10.50 2.53
C ILE A 136 4.79 11.47 1.38
N ASN A 137 5.87 11.95 0.76
CA ASN A 137 5.74 12.84 -0.40
C ASN A 137 4.93 12.19 -1.52
N GLU A 138 4.04 12.97 -2.13
CA GLU A 138 3.08 12.49 -3.14
C GLU A 138 3.75 11.92 -4.40
N PHE A 139 5.04 12.20 -4.63
CA PHE A 139 5.79 11.74 -5.80
C PHE A 139 6.57 10.44 -5.60
N VAL A 140 6.61 9.87 -4.37
CA VAL A 140 7.32 8.60 -4.08
C VAL A 140 6.74 7.44 -4.90
N ASP A 141 7.47 6.83 -5.83
CA ASP A 141 6.97 5.69 -6.60
C ASP A 141 6.99 4.41 -5.76
N ASP A 142 5.80 3.88 -5.43
CA ASP A 142 5.66 2.66 -4.64
C ASP A 142 5.67 1.38 -5.50
N SER A 143 5.64 1.52 -6.83
CA SER A 143 5.64 0.41 -7.78
C SER A 143 6.97 -0.35 -7.82
N VAL A 144 8.05 0.29 -7.37
CA VAL A 144 9.38 -0.33 -7.21
C VAL A 144 9.38 -1.40 -6.11
N TYR A 145 8.39 -1.36 -5.21
CA TYR A 145 8.20 -2.35 -4.16
C TYR A 145 7.14 -3.39 -4.55
N LYS A 146 7.44 -4.68 -4.33
CA LYS A 146 6.47 -5.78 -4.45
C LYS A 146 5.57 -5.83 -3.21
N LEU A 147 4.51 -5.03 -3.20
CA LEU A 147 3.65 -4.80 -2.03
C LEU A 147 2.52 -5.83 -1.81
N LYS A 148 2.36 -6.83 -2.71
CA LYS A 148 1.32 -7.87 -2.65
C LYS A 148 1.90 -9.23 -2.25
N HIS A 149 1.21 -9.94 -1.35
CA HIS A 149 1.54 -11.31 -0.86
C HIS A 149 3.05 -11.56 -0.69
N VAL A 150 3.62 -10.86 0.28
CA VAL A 150 5.04 -10.95 0.62
C VAL A 150 5.24 -12.15 1.54
N SER A 151 5.66 -13.30 0.98
CA SER A 151 6.22 -14.36 1.80
C SER A 151 7.60 -13.92 2.30
N LYS A 152 8.16 -14.61 3.30
CA LYS A 152 9.56 -14.37 3.73
C LYS A 152 10.58 -14.53 2.58
N SER A 153 10.20 -15.23 1.51
CA SER A 153 11.03 -15.44 0.32
C SER A 153 10.77 -14.42 -0.81
N SER A 154 9.85 -13.47 -0.64
CA SER A 154 9.55 -12.46 -1.65
C SER A 154 10.67 -11.42 -1.77
N ARG A 155 11.49 -11.57 -2.81
CA ARG A 155 12.66 -10.71 -3.08
C ARG A 155 12.24 -9.36 -3.69
N GLN A 156 12.74 -8.26 -3.13
CA GLN A 156 12.78 -6.94 -3.78
C GLN A 156 14.03 -6.85 -4.66
N ILE A 157 13.91 -6.20 -5.82
CA ILE A 157 15.03 -5.99 -6.74
C ILE A 157 15.11 -4.51 -7.04
N PHE A 158 16.25 -3.90 -6.73
CA PHE A 158 16.49 -2.49 -6.97
C PHE A 158 17.65 -2.31 -7.95
N ARG A 159 17.47 -1.43 -8.92
CA ARG A 159 18.52 -1.10 -9.89
C ARG A 159 19.33 0.07 -9.36
N HIS A 160 20.65 -0.02 -9.41
CA HIS A 160 21.51 1.12 -9.11
C HIS A 160 21.32 2.25 -10.13
N ILE A 161 21.29 3.50 -9.68
CA ILE A 161 20.97 4.65 -10.55
C ILE A 161 21.98 4.87 -11.68
N LEU A 162 23.24 4.51 -11.47
CA LEU A 162 24.28 4.59 -12.49
C LEU A 162 24.20 3.47 -13.55
N SER A 163 23.28 2.51 -13.42
CA SER A 163 23.11 1.42 -14.38
C SER A 163 21.99 1.68 -15.39
N ASN A 164 22.14 1.18 -16.61
CA ASN A 164 21.05 1.15 -17.59
C ASN A 164 19.96 0.13 -17.19
N LYS A 165 18.75 0.27 -17.75
CA LYS A 165 17.67 -0.71 -17.54
C LYS A 165 17.82 -1.83 -18.56
N ASN A 166 17.90 -3.08 -18.08
CA ASN A 166 18.05 -4.26 -18.92
C ASN A 166 16.89 -5.23 -18.67
N TYR A 167 16.24 -5.66 -19.75
CA TYR A 167 15.18 -6.65 -19.72
C TYR A 167 15.56 -7.85 -20.56
N ARG A 168 15.22 -9.04 -20.08
CA ARG A 168 15.51 -10.28 -20.80
C ARG A 168 14.88 -10.26 -22.19
N GLY A 169 15.71 -10.42 -23.23
CA GLY A 169 15.25 -10.50 -24.62
C GLY A 169 14.76 -9.17 -25.20
N LYS A 170 15.10 -8.03 -24.59
CA LYS A 170 14.83 -6.70 -25.13
C LYS A 170 16.12 -5.87 -25.18
N GLU A 171 16.12 -4.83 -25.99
CA GLU A 171 17.19 -3.84 -26.02
C GLU A 171 17.31 -3.12 -24.68
N SER A 172 18.55 -2.77 -24.32
CA SER A 172 18.85 -1.97 -23.14
C SER A 172 18.24 -0.58 -23.26
N ILE A 173 17.67 -0.07 -22.17
CA ILE A 173 17.18 1.30 -22.09
C ILE A 173 18.26 2.15 -21.40
N TYR A 174 18.85 3.06 -22.16
CA TYR A 174 19.98 3.90 -21.76
C TYR A 174 19.56 5.08 -20.88
N ILE A 175 19.20 4.77 -19.63
CA ILE A 175 18.77 5.75 -18.62
C ILE A 175 19.60 5.66 -17.33
N ALA A 176 20.86 5.24 -17.44
CA ALA A 176 21.83 5.42 -16.36
C ALA A 176 21.93 6.91 -16.03
N GLY A 177 21.62 7.29 -14.79
CA GLY A 177 21.73 8.66 -14.29
C GLY A 177 23.16 9.02 -13.87
N GLN A 178 23.27 10.05 -13.05
CA GLN A 178 24.52 10.41 -12.35
C GLN A 178 24.23 10.79 -10.91
N LEU A 179 25.26 10.84 -10.06
CA LEU A 179 25.15 11.32 -8.69
C LEU A 179 25.11 12.86 -8.69
N CYS A 180 24.21 13.43 -7.89
CA CYS A 180 23.98 14.87 -7.89
C CYS A 180 25.08 15.63 -7.14
N LYS A 181 25.65 15.03 -6.07
CA LYS A 181 26.74 15.66 -5.31
C LYS A 181 28.10 15.25 -5.90
N PRO A 182 29.06 16.18 -6.12
CA PRO A 182 30.36 15.87 -6.73
C PRO A 182 31.22 14.85 -5.97
N ASN A 183 31.06 14.79 -4.64
CA ASN A 183 31.83 13.88 -3.78
C ASN A 183 31.07 12.61 -3.40
N ASP A 184 29.83 12.44 -3.89
CA ASP A 184 29.13 11.17 -3.69
C ASP A 184 29.81 10.08 -4.51
N GLN A 185 29.96 8.91 -3.88
CA GLN A 185 30.50 7.73 -4.53
C GLN A 185 29.38 6.71 -4.75
N PRO A 186 29.53 5.77 -5.71
CA PRO A 186 28.51 4.76 -5.99
C PRO A 186 27.99 4.02 -4.74
N PHE A 187 28.86 3.76 -3.76
CA PHE A 187 28.44 3.09 -2.52
C PHE A 187 27.40 3.88 -1.68
N ASN A 188 27.30 5.21 -1.82
CA ASN A 188 26.28 6.02 -1.15
C ASN A 188 24.87 5.76 -1.70
N GLN A 189 24.75 5.05 -2.83
CA GLN A 189 23.49 4.68 -3.49
C GLN A 189 23.19 3.17 -3.39
N ILE A 190 23.89 2.45 -2.51
CA ILE A 190 23.62 1.04 -2.22
C ILE A 190 22.49 0.93 -1.21
N ILE A 191 21.47 0.14 -1.52
CA ILE A 191 20.31 -0.10 -0.67
C ILE A 191 20.55 -1.31 0.25
N GLN A 192 21.31 -2.29 -0.22
CA GLN A 192 21.63 -3.50 0.52
C GLN A 192 22.65 -3.22 1.64
N CYS A 193 22.26 -3.45 2.89
CA CYS A 193 23.22 -3.43 4.00
C CYS A 193 24.09 -4.69 3.99
N ILE A 194 25.40 -4.50 4.17
CA ILE A 194 26.42 -5.57 4.24
C ILE A 194 26.94 -5.81 5.66
N GLN A 195 26.48 -5.00 6.61
CA GLN A 195 26.93 -5.01 7.99
C GLN A 195 26.32 -6.18 8.76
N ASP A 196 27.01 -6.62 9.81
CA ASP A 196 26.53 -7.67 10.71
C ASP A 196 25.27 -7.20 11.46
N ASP A 197 24.26 -8.08 11.55
CA ASP A 197 22.97 -7.79 12.18
C ASP A 197 23.06 -7.71 13.73
N SER A 198 24.26 -7.86 14.29
CA SER A 198 24.52 -7.89 15.75
C SER A 198 24.44 -6.53 16.45
N SER A 199 24.71 -5.42 15.76
CA SER A 199 24.63 -4.06 16.31
C SER A 199 23.34 -3.37 15.89
N THR A 200 22.57 -2.77 16.80
CA THR A 200 21.31 -2.08 16.46
C THR A 200 21.40 -0.55 16.55
N ASP A 201 22.59 0.01 16.78
CA ASP A 201 22.78 1.43 17.08
C ASP A 201 22.41 2.35 15.90
N ASP A 202 22.55 1.85 14.67
CA ASP A 202 22.25 2.55 13.41
C ASP A 202 20.85 2.20 12.86
N VAL A 203 20.07 1.41 13.58
CA VAL A 203 18.74 0.95 13.16
C VAL A 203 17.68 2.00 13.48
N ILE A 204 16.95 2.42 12.45
CA ILE A 204 15.79 3.31 12.55
C ILE A 204 14.61 2.52 13.13
N SER A 205 14.31 2.76 14.39
CA SER A 205 13.14 2.20 15.09
C SER A 205 12.01 3.23 15.28
N ASN A 206 12.31 4.52 15.18
CA ASN A 206 11.38 5.62 15.46
C ASN A 206 11.05 6.47 14.23
N TRP A 207 11.03 5.88 13.03
CA TRP A 207 10.70 6.60 11.80
C TRP A 207 9.33 7.32 11.85
N ILE A 208 8.41 6.87 12.72
CA ILE A 208 7.11 7.51 12.95
C ILE A 208 7.20 8.94 13.51
N ASN A 209 8.35 9.32 14.08
CA ASN A 209 8.62 10.67 14.56
C ASN A 209 8.70 11.69 13.42
N VAL A 210 9.07 11.26 12.21
CA VAL A 210 9.21 12.12 11.02
C VAL A 210 8.25 11.74 9.90
N ILE A 211 7.71 10.52 9.90
CA ILE A 211 6.69 10.06 8.96
C ILE A 211 5.42 9.73 9.73
N HIS A 212 4.50 10.70 9.76
CA HIS A 212 3.31 10.61 10.59
C HIS A 212 2.21 9.76 9.97
N LYS A 213 1.44 9.12 10.84
CA LYS A 213 0.26 8.35 10.45
C LYS A 213 -0.94 9.27 10.31
N LEU A 214 -1.52 9.31 9.12
CA LEU A 214 -2.71 10.09 8.79
C LEU A 214 -3.94 9.19 8.63
N PRO A 215 -5.14 9.66 8.99
CA PRO A 215 -6.38 8.97 8.66
C PRO A 215 -6.55 8.84 7.14
N SER A 216 -7.04 7.69 6.67
CA SER A 216 -7.38 7.50 5.25
C SER A 216 -8.58 8.36 4.85
N LEU A 217 -8.82 8.54 3.53
CA LEU A 217 -10.02 9.26 3.07
C LEU A 217 -11.32 8.66 3.61
N LYS A 218 -11.42 7.33 3.65
CA LYS A 218 -12.59 6.62 4.19
C LYS A 218 -12.80 6.91 5.68
N GLU A 219 -11.73 6.98 6.47
CA GLU A 219 -11.86 7.31 7.89
C GLU A 219 -12.23 8.80 8.06
N LYS A 220 -11.67 9.71 7.25
CA LYS A 220 -12.07 11.12 7.22
C LYS A 220 -13.54 11.32 6.83
N GLU A 221 -14.05 10.54 5.87
CA GLU A 221 -15.47 10.55 5.48
C GLU A 221 -16.39 10.03 6.59
N LYS A 222 -15.98 8.98 7.29
CA LYS A 222 -16.69 8.43 8.43
C LYS A 222 -16.72 9.43 9.60
N GLU A 223 -15.61 10.09 9.89
CA GLU A 223 -15.54 11.16 10.89
C GLU A 223 -16.47 12.32 10.55
N LYS A 224 -16.47 12.79 9.28
CA LYS A 224 -17.42 13.82 8.80
C LYS A 224 -18.88 13.39 8.94
N THR A 225 -19.18 12.14 8.62
CA THR A 225 -20.54 11.58 8.74
C THR A 225 -20.98 11.53 10.21
N ASN A 226 -20.09 11.09 11.11
CA ASN A 226 -20.36 11.04 12.54
C ASN A 226 -20.53 12.44 13.14
N ALA A 227 -19.68 13.39 12.77
CA ALA A 227 -19.80 14.79 13.19
C ALA A 227 -21.13 15.41 12.74
N LYS A 228 -21.55 15.16 11.50
CA LYS A 228 -22.84 15.63 11.00
C LYS A 228 -24.02 15.04 11.79
N ARG A 229 -23.97 13.73 12.09
CA ARG A 229 -24.99 13.07 12.90
C ARG A 229 -25.09 13.62 14.31
N LEU A 230 -23.97 14.00 14.93
CA LEU A 230 -23.95 14.66 16.24
C LEU A 230 -24.61 16.04 16.19
N VAL A 231 -24.31 16.84 15.16
CA VAL A 231 -24.97 18.13 14.92
C VAL A 231 -26.48 17.96 14.68
N ASP A 232 -26.89 16.91 13.97
CA ASP A 232 -28.31 16.61 13.77
C ASP A 232 -29.02 16.22 15.08
N VAL A 233 -28.31 15.59 16.04
CA VAL A 233 -28.82 15.34 17.40
C VAL A 233 -28.98 16.65 18.18
N ASP A 234 -27.96 17.50 18.18
CA ASP A 234 -28.00 18.79 18.90
C ASP A 234 -29.10 19.72 18.35
N ASN A 235 -29.36 19.64 17.04
CA ASN A 235 -30.44 20.39 16.39
C ASN A 235 -31.83 19.71 16.48
N GLY A 236 -31.94 18.56 17.15
CA GLY A 236 -33.19 17.82 17.34
C GLY A 236 -33.75 17.11 16.09
N ILE A 237 -32.94 16.99 15.03
CA ILE A 237 -33.25 16.33 13.75
C ILE A 237 -32.99 14.81 13.84
N ALA A 238 -32.16 14.39 14.79
CA ALA A 238 -31.87 12.99 15.11
C ALA A 238 -31.93 12.74 16.63
N GLU A 239 -32.08 11.48 17.03
CA GLU A 239 -32.14 11.06 18.45
C GLU A 239 -31.12 9.96 18.72
N VAL A 240 -30.62 9.89 19.96
CA VAL A 240 -29.69 8.83 20.39
C VAL A 240 -30.52 7.73 21.05
N ALA A 241 -30.51 6.54 20.46
CA ALA A 241 -31.15 5.36 21.02
C ALA A 241 -30.46 4.91 22.32
N GLY A 242 -31.14 4.09 23.12
CA GLY A 242 -30.60 3.57 24.39
C GLY A 242 -29.33 2.73 24.26
N ASP A 243 -28.98 2.27 23.04
CA ASP A 243 -27.72 1.59 22.72
C ASP A 243 -26.61 2.52 22.20
N GLY A 244 -26.86 3.84 22.17
CA GLY A 244 -25.93 4.86 21.70
C GLY A 244 -25.94 5.12 20.19
N LYS A 245 -26.83 4.48 19.40
CA LYS A 245 -26.94 4.76 17.96
C LYS A 245 -27.73 6.03 17.65
N ILE A 246 -27.29 6.80 16.67
CA ILE A 246 -27.98 8.00 16.19
C ILE A 246 -29.03 7.62 15.12
N ILE A 247 -30.30 7.91 15.39
CA ILE A 247 -31.45 7.65 14.52
C ILE A 247 -31.89 8.97 13.89
N THR A 248 -31.78 9.09 12.56
CA THR A 248 -32.31 10.24 11.80
C THR A 248 -33.83 10.13 11.65
N LYS A 249 -34.59 11.20 11.91
CA LYS A 249 -36.06 11.21 11.91
C LYS A 249 -36.76 10.88 10.58
N THR A 250 -36.02 10.65 9.50
CA THR A 250 -36.59 10.35 8.19
C THR A 250 -37.00 8.88 8.11
N HIS A 251 -38.31 8.64 8.21
CA HIS A 251 -39.02 7.35 8.23
C HIS A 251 -39.22 6.70 9.60
N ILE A 252 -39.80 7.44 10.54
CA ILE A 252 -40.60 6.82 11.60
C ILE A 252 -41.86 6.24 10.94
N LYS A 253 -41.87 4.93 10.66
CA LYS A 253 -43.13 4.20 10.75
C LYS A 253 -43.52 4.30 12.22
N ASN A 254 -44.66 4.91 12.51
CA ASN A 254 -45.23 5.02 13.86
C ASN A 254 -45.50 3.62 14.42
N ILE A 255 -44.46 2.94 14.89
CA ILE A 255 -44.57 1.71 15.68
C ILE A 255 -44.31 2.17 17.11
N LYS A 256 -45.37 2.29 17.92
CA LYS A 256 -45.18 2.49 19.36
C LYS A 256 -44.74 1.17 19.94
N ILE A 257 -43.89 1.19 20.97
CA ILE A 257 -43.48 -0.05 21.64
C ILE A 257 -44.69 -0.76 22.27
N ASP A 258 -45.71 0.03 22.64
CA ASP A 258 -47.01 -0.46 23.10
C ASP A 258 -47.80 -1.22 22.02
N ASP A 259 -47.42 -1.10 20.75
CA ASP A 259 -48.01 -1.84 19.62
C ASP A 259 -47.26 -3.14 19.31
N VAL A 260 -46.22 -3.48 20.09
CA VAL A 260 -45.39 -4.69 19.90
C VAL A 260 -45.79 -5.74 20.94
N ASP A 261 -46.53 -6.76 20.49
CA ASP A 261 -46.74 -7.96 21.28
C ASP A 261 -45.46 -8.79 21.36
N PHE A 262 -45.11 -9.23 22.56
CA PHE A 262 -43.95 -10.07 22.83
C PHE A 262 -44.39 -11.52 23.02
N ASP A 263 -43.82 -12.42 22.22
CA ASP A 263 -44.02 -13.87 22.33
C ASP A 263 -42.65 -14.53 22.56
N ASP A 264 -42.51 -15.21 23.70
CA ASP A 264 -41.30 -15.94 24.11
C ASP A 264 -41.11 -17.26 23.35
N ASN A 265 -42.10 -17.69 22.55
CA ASN A 265 -41.99 -18.90 21.77
C ASN A 265 -40.99 -18.74 20.62
N LEU A 266 -40.17 -19.77 20.43
CA LEU A 266 -39.30 -19.86 19.25
C LEU A 266 -40.16 -19.84 17.99
N ILE A 267 -39.94 -18.85 17.12
CA ILE A 267 -40.52 -18.84 15.78
C ILE A 267 -39.83 -19.95 14.97
N VAL A 268 -40.50 -21.10 14.89
CA VAL A 268 -40.05 -22.25 14.10
C VAL A 268 -40.92 -22.34 12.86
N PHE A 269 -40.37 -21.98 11.71
CA PHE A 269 -41.11 -22.02 10.45
C PHE A 269 -41.22 -23.46 9.93
N ASN A 270 -42.41 -23.85 9.50
CA ASN A 270 -42.51 -24.99 8.60
C ASN A 270 -41.99 -24.60 7.20
N LYS A 271 -41.85 -25.58 6.30
CA LYS A 271 -41.30 -25.37 4.95
C LYS A 271 -42.07 -24.29 4.18
N GLU A 272 -43.39 -24.30 4.21
CA GLU A 272 -44.24 -23.34 3.50
C GLU A 272 -44.04 -21.90 4.02
N GLN A 273 -43.95 -21.73 5.34
CA GLN A 273 -43.71 -20.44 5.97
C GLN A 273 -42.30 -19.92 5.67
N MET A 274 -41.30 -20.80 5.69
CA MET A 274 -39.92 -20.45 5.33
C MET A 274 -39.83 -19.99 3.87
N MET A 275 -40.46 -20.72 2.96
CA MET A 275 -40.54 -20.33 1.55
C MET A 275 -41.33 -19.03 1.35
N GLY A 276 -42.42 -18.84 2.10
CA GLY A 276 -43.19 -17.60 2.11
C GLY A 276 -42.38 -16.39 2.54
N LEU A 277 -41.49 -16.55 3.53
CA LEU A 277 -40.55 -15.52 3.97
C LEU A 277 -39.48 -15.26 2.91
N LEU A 278 -38.83 -16.30 2.40
CA LEU A 278 -37.78 -16.18 1.39
C LEU A 278 -38.30 -15.48 0.11
N ASN A 279 -39.52 -15.78 -0.31
CA ASN A 279 -40.19 -15.16 -1.46
C ASN A 279 -40.53 -13.67 -1.27
N LYS A 280 -40.34 -13.08 -0.08
CA LYS A 280 -40.40 -11.62 0.12
C LYS A 280 -39.15 -10.90 -0.37
N PHE A 281 -38.08 -11.63 -0.63
CA PHE A 281 -36.80 -11.07 -1.10
C PHE A 281 -36.56 -11.44 -2.55
N GLU A 282 -35.94 -10.53 -3.30
CA GLU A 282 -35.48 -10.84 -4.65
C GLU A 282 -34.39 -11.91 -4.60
N THR A 283 -34.44 -12.88 -5.53
CA THR A 283 -33.47 -13.97 -5.65
C THR A 283 -32.16 -13.48 -6.28
N THR A 284 -31.40 -12.66 -5.55
CA THR A 284 -30.08 -12.18 -5.96
C THR A 284 -28.99 -12.80 -5.09
N PHE A 285 -27.77 -12.89 -5.62
CA PHE A 285 -26.62 -13.35 -4.85
C PHE A 285 -26.39 -12.48 -3.60
N GLU A 286 -26.62 -11.16 -3.70
CA GLU A 286 -26.50 -10.25 -2.57
C GLU A 286 -27.53 -10.54 -1.46
N ASN A 287 -28.79 -10.81 -1.82
CA ASN A 287 -29.81 -11.18 -0.82
C ASN A 287 -29.56 -12.57 -0.20
N LEU A 288 -28.98 -13.50 -0.97
CA LEU A 288 -28.56 -14.80 -0.46
C LEU A 288 -27.41 -14.69 0.56
N GLU A 289 -26.43 -13.82 0.27
CA GLU A 289 -25.23 -13.66 1.10
C GLU A 289 -25.45 -12.78 2.33
N LYS A 290 -26.28 -11.73 2.22
CA LYS A 290 -26.43 -10.71 3.28
C LYS A 290 -27.79 -10.76 3.97
N THR A 291 -28.86 -10.65 3.19
CA THR A 291 -30.22 -10.41 3.73
C THR A 291 -30.80 -11.63 4.40
N THR A 292 -30.68 -12.80 3.76
CA THR A 292 -31.26 -14.05 4.25
C THR A 292 -30.27 -14.85 5.09
N ALA A 293 -28.96 -14.59 5.00
CA ALA A 293 -27.92 -15.36 5.69
C ALA A 293 -28.14 -15.62 7.19
N PRO A 294 -28.75 -14.71 7.99
CA PRO A 294 -29.09 -15.01 9.38
C PRO A 294 -29.95 -16.27 9.58
N ILE A 295 -30.75 -16.68 8.59
CA ILE A 295 -31.59 -17.89 8.64
C ILE A 295 -30.74 -19.16 8.80
N ARG A 296 -29.47 -19.15 8.36
CA ARG A 296 -28.53 -20.28 8.54
C ARG A 296 -28.20 -20.55 10.02
N TYR A 297 -28.42 -19.58 10.89
CA TYR A 297 -28.19 -19.70 12.33
C TYR A 297 -29.50 -19.92 13.13
N SER A 298 -30.62 -20.11 12.42
CA SER A 298 -31.90 -20.49 13.01
C SER A 298 -31.83 -21.88 13.68
N PRO A 299 -32.80 -22.25 14.54
CA PRO A 299 -32.84 -23.56 15.18
C PRO A 299 -33.19 -24.72 14.22
N HIS A 300 -33.30 -24.47 12.92
CA HIS A 300 -33.54 -25.51 11.92
C HIS A 300 -32.28 -26.34 11.61
N THR A 301 -32.48 -27.59 11.16
CA THR A 301 -31.36 -28.44 10.74
C THR A 301 -30.70 -27.90 9.47
N GLU A 302 -29.42 -28.23 9.29
CA GLU A 302 -28.67 -27.83 8.10
C GLU A 302 -29.31 -28.36 6.82
N GLU A 303 -29.87 -29.57 6.85
CA GLU A 303 -30.59 -30.19 5.73
C GLU A 303 -31.84 -29.37 5.34
N PHE A 304 -32.65 -28.97 6.32
CA PHE A 304 -33.86 -28.19 6.09
C PHE A 304 -33.54 -26.82 5.47
N ILE A 305 -32.51 -26.15 6.00
CA ILE A 305 -32.04 -24.86 5.49
C ILE A 305 -31.52 -24.99 4.06
N LYS A 306 -30.71 -26.01 3.78
CA LYS A 306 -30.20 -26.28 2.42
C LYS A 306 -31.34 -26.55 1.44
N GLU A 307 -32.34 -27.33 1.83
CA GLU A 307 -33.50 -27.62 1.00
C GLU A 307 -34.26 -26.34 0.63
N CYS A 308 -34.59 -25.50 1.61
CA CYS A 308 -35.30 -24.24 1.38
C CYS A 308 -34.51 -23.27 0.49
N TYR A 309 -33.20 -23.12 0.73
CA TYR A 309 -32.35 -22.26 -0.11
C TYR A 309 -32.19 -22.78 -1.53
N THR A 310 -32.07 -24.10 -1.68
CA THR A 310 -31.96 -24.76 -2.98
C THR A 310 -33.24 -24.51 -3.77
N GLU A 311 -34.40 -24.73 -3.15
CA GLU A 311 -35.71 -24.51 -3.78
C GLU A 311 -35.92 -23.03 -4.14
N TRP A 312 -35.64 -22.11 -3.21
CA TRP A 312 -35.79 -20.67 -3.43
C TRP A 312 -34.86 -20.12 -4.52
N TYR A 313 -33.61 -20.59 -4.57
CA TYR A 313 -32.62 -20.10 -5.53
C TYR A 313 -32.70 -20.80 -6.90
N ILE A 314 -33.17 -22.05 -6.98
CA ILE A 314 -33.29 -22.81 -8.23
C ILE A 314 -34.61 -22.52 -8.96
N CYS A 315 -35.71 -22.15 -8.28
CA CYS A 315 -37.00 -21.87 -8.90
C CYS A 315 -37.02 -20.73 -9.95
N ILE A 316 -35.94 -19.98 -10.17
CA ILE A 316 -35.87 -18.88 -11.16
C ILE A 316 -34.85 -19.16 -12.29
N LYS A 317 -34.38 -20.40 -12.45
CA LYS A 317 -33.70 -20.81 -13.69
C LYS A 317 -34.58 -21.52 -14.71
N GLU A 318 -35.80 -21.94 -14.34
CA GLU A 318 -36.74 -22.60 -15.27
C GLU A 318 -37.94 -21.73 -15.68
N CYS A 319 -38.04 -20.49 -15.19
CA CYS A 319 -39.07 -19.51 -15.59
C CYS A 319 -38.49 -18.26 -16.27
N ARG A 320 -37.27 -18.33 -16.81
CA ARG A 320 -36.68 -17.30 -17.68
C ARG A 320 -36.36 -17.86 -19.06
#